data_AF-A0A255D777-F1
#
_entry.id   AF-A0A255D777-F1
#
_cell.length_a   1.000
_cell.length_b   1.000
_cell.length_c   1.000
_cell.angle_alpha   90.00
_cell.angle_beta   90.00
_cell.angle_gamma   90.00
#
_symmetry.space_group_name_H-M   'P 1'
#
loop_
_entity.id
_entity.type
_entity.pdbx_description
1 polymer ?
#
loop_
_entity_poly.entity_id
_entity_poly.type
_entity_poly.pdbx_seq_one_letter_code
_entity_poly.pdbx_strand_id
1 'polypeptide(L)'
;MTARRLGIVINPIAGMGGRVGLHGTDGDEIAKARARGAKPVTCLRAARAMSRLRDRAGSPRFDVLTAGGEMGAAVLDELDIPHEVVHHPAGDTTPADTRKAVAALAEHSVDLLMLVGGDGTLRDAAASLGAHSIATLGVPSGVKMHSSAFATSPEAAADVAARYLADPDLIGLRTAEVVDCADGATQLFATLQVPAVEGSLQAAKSVARRRDDTAELVGLASDIAGGMERGRLYLLGPGTTVGLVSAALGIAHTTLGVDAVVDRALIGADLGESELIDLLREQRHSTLILGVVGGQGYLLGRGNQQLTPAVLAAVGHDNVVVLAARGKIATLAPPVLRVDVGDSSAEQPLSGYQRVHVARGHSTVLRIVS
;
A
#
# COMPACT_ATOMS: atom_id res chain seq x y z
N MET A 1 -18.31 6.62 -32.12
CA MET A 1 -18.07 6.73 -30.66
C MET A 1 -16.80 7.55 -30.52
N THR A 2 -16.86 8.67 -29.81
CA THR A 2 -15.66 9.43 -29.43
C THR A 2 -14.76 8.54 -28.60
N ALA A 3 -13.44 8.63 -28.80
CA ALA A 3 -12.49 7.94 -27.94
C ALA A 3 -12.70 8.41 -26.50
N ARG A 4 -12.67 7.48 -25.54
CA ARG A 4 -12.74 7.82 -24.11
C ARG A 4 -11.47 8.55 -23.69
N ARG A 5 -11.49 9.29 -22.58
CA ARG A 5 -10.34 10.04 -22.09
C ARG A 5 -9.96 9.60 -20.68
N LEU A 6 -8.73 9.13 -20.54
CA LEU A 6 -8.12 8.78 -19.27
C LEU A 6 -7.18 9.90 -18.82
N GLY A 7 -7.46 10.54 -17.69
CA GLY A 7 -6.51 11.39 -16.99
C GLY A 7 -5.64 10.58 -16.05
N ILE A 8 -4.34 10.82 -16.00
CA ILE A 8 -3.44 10.28 -14.97
C ILE A 8 -2.57 11.37 -14.36
N VAL A 9 -2.51 11.40 -13.02
CA VAL A 9 -1.58 12.25 -12.26
C VAL A 9 -0.81 11.38 -11.27
N ILE A 10 0.52 11.48 -11.34
CA ILE A 10 1.44 10.86 -10.41
C ILE A 10 1.92 11.92 -9.44
N ASN A 11 1.84 11.65 -8.14
CA ASN A 11 2.55 12.43 -7.14
C ASN A 11 3.96 11.84 -6.94
N PRO A 12 5.05 12.47 -7.45
CA PRO A 12 6.38 11.84 -7.46
C PRO A 12 6.95 11.59 -6.05
N ILE A 13 6.55 12.40 -5.08
CA ILE A 13 7.06 12.35 -3.71
C ILE A 13 6.28 11.40 -2.79
N ALA A 14 5.10 10.92 -3.22
CA ALA A 14 4.27 10.07 -2.38
C ALA A 14 4.94 8.70 -2.12
N GLY A 15 4.86 8.24 -0.87
CA GLY A 15 5.34 6.91 -0.48
C GLY A 15 6.85 6.76 -0.31
N MET A 16 7.65 7.83 -0.49
CA MET A 16 9.11 7.77 -0.26
C MET A 16 9.46 7.42 1.20
N GLY A 17 8.65 7.84 2.16
CA GLY A 17 8.94 7.64 3.58
C GLY A 17 8.92 6.18 4.03
N GLY A 18 8.11 5.32 3.41
CA GLY A 18 7.82 4.01 4.00
C GLY A 18 9.01 3.05 4.06
N ARG A 19 9.93 3.07 3.08
CA ARG A 19 11.14 2.21 3.11
C ARG A 19 12.14 2.63 4.18
N VAL A 20 12.16 3.92 4.53
CA VAL A 20 13.11 4.52 5.47
C VAL A 20 12.52 4.71 6.88
N GLY A 21 11.43 4.00 7.18
CA GLY A 21 10.75 4.05 8.48
C GLY A 21 10.02 5.37 8.76
N LEU A 22 9.75 6.18 7.72
CA LEU A 22 8.98 7.41 7.86
C LEU A 22 7.53 7.14 7.48
N HIS A 23 6.62 7.39 8.42
CA HIS A 23 5.20 7.06 8.30
C HIS A 23 4.40 8.11 7.51
N GLY A 24 5.07 9.01 6.78
CA GLY A 24 4.50 10.12 6.01
C GLY A 24 5.59 10.85 5.23
N THR A 25 5.18 11.77 4.35
CA THR A 25 6.09 12.58 3.51
C THR A 25 5.63 14.04 3.45
N ASP A 26 5.12 14.58 4.56
CA ASP A 26 4.66 15.96 4.62
C ASP A 26 5.78 16.90 5.09
N GLY A 27 5.95 18.03 4.40
CA GLY A 27 6.91 19.09 4.77
C GLY A 27 8.35 18.58 4.91
N ASP A 28 8.95 18.83 6.09
CA ASP A 28 10.35 18.50 6.41
C ASP A 28 10.67 17.00 6.34
N GLU A 29 9.66 16.13 6.37
CA GLU A 29 9.84 14.68 6.25
C GLU A 29 10.37 14.27 4.87
N ILE A 30 10.14 15.08 3.82
CA ILE A 30 10.69 14.82 2.48
C ILE A 30 12.23 14.93 2.51
N ALA A 31 12.76 15.97 3.16
CA ALA A 31 14.20 16.17 3.29
C ALA A 31 14.84 15.04 4.11
N LYS A 32 14.19 14.62 5.20
CA LYS A 32 14.61 13.47 6.00
C LYS A 32 14.58 12.17 5.21
N ALA A 33 13.54 11.93 4.42
CA ALA A 33 13.42 10.75 3.58
C ALA A 33 14.58 10.68 2.58
N ARG A 34 14.87 11.78 1.88
CA ARG A 34 16.00 11.87 0.94
C ARG A 34 17.34 11.67 1.64
N ALA A 35 17.54 12.26 2.81
CA ALA A 35 18.77 12.08 3.61
C ALA A 35 18.96 10.61 4.04
N ARG A 36 17.87 9.86 4.25
CA ARG A 36 17.88 8.42 4.52
C ARG A 36 17.95 7.54 3.26
N GLY A 37 18.14 8.14 2.08
CA GLY A 37 18.29 7.42 0.82
C GLY A 37 16.97 6.92 0.20
N ALA A 38 15.83 7.49 0.60
CA ALA A 38 14.54 7.14 0.01
C ALA A 38 14.52 7.41 -1.50
N LYS A 39 13.92 6.48 -2.25
CA LYS A 39 13.72 6.57 -3.70
C LYS A 39 12.23 6.75 -4.02
N PRO A 40 11.88 7.51 -5.08
CA PRO A 40 10.51 7.56 -5.58
C PRO A 40 9.98 6.16 -5.93
N VAL A 41 8.80 5.81 -5.43
CA VAL A 41 8.15 4.50 -5.68
C VAL A 41 6.92 4.62 -6.56
N THR A 42 6.39 5.84 -6.73
CA THR A 42 5.15 6.12 -7.44
C THR A 42 5.28 5.89 -8.94
N CYS A 43 6.40 6.27 -9.55
CA CYS A 43 6.66 6.03 -10.97
C CYS A 43 6.60 4.54 -11.32
N LEU A 44 7.25 3.68 -10.51
CA LEU A 44 7.20 2.23 -10.70
C LEU A 44 5.77 1.66 -10.55
N ARG A 45 5.00 2.16 -9.59
CA ARG A 45 3.60 1.74 -9.39
C ARG A 45 2.69 2.23 -10.52
N ALA A 46 2.89 3.45 -11.00
CA ALA A 46 2.20 3.96 -12.17
C ALA A 46 2.53 3.11 -13.41
N ALA A 47 3.80 2.76 -13.60
CA ALA A 47 4.24 1.94 -14.71
C ALA A 47 3.56 0.56 -14.70
N ARG A 48 3.48 -0.09 -13.53
CA ARG A 48 2.74 -1.36 -13.36
C ARG A 48 1.27 -1.23 -13.75
N ALA A 49 0.60 -0.19 -13.28
CA ALA A 49 -0.81 0.05 -13.61
C ALA A 49 -1.01 0.32 -15.11
N MET A 50 -0.21 1.21 -15.71
CA MET A 50 -0.36 1.60 -17.11
C MET A 50 0.04 0.49 -18.08
N SER A 51 1.10 -0.27 -17.77
CA SER A 51 1.50 -1.45 -18.54
C SER A 51 0.38 -2.50 -18.54
N ARG A 52 -0.18 -2.81 -17.37
CA ARG A 52 -1.32 -3.74 -17.26
C ARG A 52 -2.55 -3.24 -18.01
N LEU A 53 -2.86 -1.95 -17.92
CA LEU A 53 -4.00 -1.35 -18.60
C LEU A 53 -3.84 -1.45 -20.12
N ARG A 54 -2.65 -1.15 -20.65
CA ARG A 54 -2.32 -1.31 -22.07
C ARG A 54 -2.55 -2.76 -22.54
N ASP A 55 -2.08 -3.74 -21.77
CA ASP A 55 -2.23 -5.16 -22.12
C ASP A 55 -3.70 -5.62 -22.08
N ARG A 56 -4.49 -5.07 -21.15
CA ARG A 56 -5.91 -5.44 -20.95
C ARG A 56 -6.86 -4.79 -21.94
N ALA A 57 -6.59 -3.55 -22.33
CA ALA A 57 -7.47 -2.78 -23.20
C ALA A 57 -7.40 -3.24 -24.67
N GLY A 58 -6.34 -3.93 -25.09
CA GLY A 58 -6.00 -4.02 -26.51
C GLY A 58 -5.70 -2.62 -27.07
N SER A 59 -5.46 -2.49 -28.39
CA SER A 59 -5.19 -1.17 -29.01
C SER A 59 -6.20 -0.12 -28.53
N PRO A 60 -5.76 0.94 -27.82
CA PRO A 60 -6.66 1.71 -26.98
C PRO A 60 -7.65 2.51 -27.82
N ARG A 61 -8.93 2.41 -27.48
CA ARG A 61 -9.99 3.33 -27.93
C ARG A 61 -10.12 4.54 -27.00
N PHE A 62 -9.03 4.92 -26.32
CA PHE A 62 -9.01 6.03 -25.39
C PHE A 62 -7.73 6.85 -25.50
N ASP A 63 -7.87 8.15 -25.30
CA ASP A 63 -6.77 9.12 -25.24
C ASP A 63 -6.29 9.24 -23.80
N VAL A 64 -4.98 9.39 -23.60
CA VAL A 64 -4.38 9.58 -22.28
C VAL A 64 -3.94 11.03 -22.12
N LEU A 65 -4.37 11.67 -21.03
CA LEU A 65 -4.00 13.04 -20.68
C LEU A 65 -3.27 13.01 -19.34
N THR A 66 -2.21 13.81 -19.20
CA THR A 66 -1.38 13.80 -18.00
C THR A 66 -0.64 15.11 -17.72
N ALA A 67 0.16 15.14 -16.66
CA ALA A 67 1.11 16.20 -16.35
C ALA A 67 2.55 15.83 -16.76
N GLY A 68 3.37 16.85 -17.02
CA GLY A 68 4.73 16.70 -17.53
C GLY A 68 5.71 16.11 -16.52
N GLY A 69 6.82 15.56 -17.03
CA GLY A 69 7.91 15.02 -16.22
C GLY A 69 7.47 13.83 -15.35
N GLU A 70 7.98 13.77 -14.12
CA GLU A 70 7.71 12.67 -13.16
C GLU A 70 6.24 12.60 -12.72
N MET A 71 5.43 13.64 -13.00
CA MET A 71 4.00 13.64 -12.67
C MET A 71 3.14 12.80 -13.63
N GLY A 72 3.74 12.19 -14.65
CA GLY A 72 3.04 11.26 -15.53
C GLY A 72 3.74 11.00 -16.85
N ALA A 73 4.08 12.06 -17.58
CA ALA A 73 4.63 11.99 -18.93
C ALA A 73 5.85 11.06 -19.02
N ALA A 74 6.80 11.17 -18.07
CA ALA A 74 8.02 10.34 -18.08
C ALA A 74 7.72 8.83 -18.01
N VAL A 75 6.71 8.42 -17.25
CA VAL A 75 6.30 7.00 -17.14
C VAL A 75 5.59 6.54 -18.42
N LEU A 76 4.79 7.41 -19.03
CA LEU A 76 4.07 7.09 -20.26
C LEU A 76 5.02 7.02 -21.46
N ASP A 77 6.03 7.89 -21.51
CA ASP A 77 7.13 7.85 -22.49
C ASP A 77 7.91 6.53 -22.39
N GLU A 78 8.31 6.11 -21.17
CA GLU A 78 9.02 4.84 -20.95
C GLU A 78 8.21 3.61 -21.40
N LEU A 79 6.89 3.70 -21.36
CA LEU A 79 5.97 2.62 -21.76
C LEU A 79 5.49 2.71 -23.21
N ASP A 80 5.97 3.68 -23.98
CA ASP A 80 5.50 3.99 -25.34
C ASP A 80 3.98 4.18 -25.43
N ILE A 81 3.37 4.84 -24.43
CA ILE A 81 1.94 5.15 -24.40
C ILE A 81 1.70 6.56 -24.93
N PRO A 82 1.00 6.73 -26.07
CA PRO A 82 0.67 8.05 -26.61
C PRO A 82 -0.17 8.85 -25.61
N HIS A 83 0.20 10.11 -25.38
CA HIS A 83 -0.47 10.96 -24.41
C HIS A 83 -0.35 12.45 -24.73
N GLU A 84 -1.21 13.25 -24.10
CA GLU A 84 -1.21 14.71 -24.14
C GLU A 84 -0.87 15.28 -22.76
N VAL A 85 0.05 16.24 -22.71
CA VAL A 85 0.45 16.91 -21.47
C VAL A 85 -0.38 18.19 -21.29
N VAL A 86 -1.28 18.19 -20.29
CA VAL A 86 -2.17 19.33 -19.99
C VAL A 86 -1.59 20.29 -18.94
N HIS A 87 -0.56 19.86 -18.21
CA HIS A 87 0.09 20.68 -17.19
C HIS A 87 1.60 20.42 -17.17
N HIS A 88 2.40 21.49 -17.11
CA HIS A 88 3.86 21.41 -17.09
C HIS A 88 4.38 21.94 -15.73
N PRO A 89 4.74 21.07 -14.78
CA PRO A 89 5.34 21.51 -13.53
C PRO A 89 6.73 22.10 -13.78
N ALA A 90 7.13 23.06 -12.94
CA ALA A 90 8.43 23.70 -13.03
C ALA A 90 9.33 23.25 -11.86
N GLY A 91 10.45 22.58 -12.17
CA GLY A 91 11.41 22.13 -11.17
C GLY A 91 10.84 21.05 -10.25
N ASP A 92 11.14 21.15 -8.95
CA ASP A 92 10.64 20.22 -7.94
C ASP A 92 9.13 20.36 -7.75
N THR A 93 8.41 19.24 -7.79
CA THR A 93 6.95 19.21 -7.69
C THR A 93 6.45 19.39 -6.27
N THR A 94 5.34 20.11 -6.13
CA THR A 94 4.67 20.37 -4.85
C THR A 94 3.22 19.86 -4.88
N PRO A 95 2.53 19.81 -3.72
CA PRO A 95 1.09 19.57 -3.69
C PRO A 95 0.29 20.53 -4.59
N ALA A 96 0.77 21.76 -4.81
CA ALA A 96 0.11 22.71 -5.70
C ALA A 96 0.13 22.25 -7.17
N ASP A 97 1.17 21.53 -7.59
CA ASP A 97 1.27 21.01 -8.95
C ASP A 97 0.31 19.84 -9.16
N THR A 98 0.11 18.98 -8.15
CA THR A 98 -0.97 17.97 -8.15
C THR A 98 -2.33 18.63 -8.35
N ARG A 99 -2.62 19.71 -7.60
CA ARG A 99 -3.89 20.42 -7.70
C ARG A 99 -4.10 21.05 -9.09
N LYS A 100 -3.06 21.69 -9.64
CA LYS A 100 -3.09 22.29 -10.99
C LYS A 100 -3.28 21.23 -12.08
N ALA A 101 -2.57 20.09 -11.98
CA ALA A 101 -2.72 18.98 -12.92
C ALA A 101 -4.15 18.42 -12.91
N VAL A 102 -4.73 18.20 -11.72
CA VAL A 102 -6.11 17.71 -11.59
C VAL A 102 -7.12 18.71 -12.15
N ALA A 103 -6.96 20.00 -11.85
CA ALA A 103 -7.83 21.04 -12.40
C ALA A 103 -7.75 21.09 -13.93
N ALA A 104 -6.55 21.06 -14.50
CA ALA A 104 -6.35 21.04 -15.95
C ALA A 104 -7.01 19.81 -16.60
N LEU A 105 -6.86 18.62 -16.02
CA LEU A 105 -7.52 17.41 -16.52
C LEU A 105 -9.05 17.50 -16.45
N ALA A 106 -9.60 18.11 -15.40
CA ALA A 106 -11.03 18.31 -15.26
C ALA A 106 -11.61 19.21 -16.36
N GLU A 107 -10.88 20.26 -16.76
CA GLU A 107 -11.25 21.13 -17.89
C GLU A 107 -11.24 20.40 -19.24
N HIS A 108 -10.41 19.35 -19.39
CA HIS A 108 -10.32 18.56 -20.63
C HIS A 108 -11.35 17.41 -20.72
N SER A 109 -12.33 17.37 -19.81
CA SER A 109 -13.45 16.42 -19.82
C SER A 109 -13.01 14.95 -19.85
N VAL A 110 -12.08 14.57 -18.95
CA VAL A 110 -11.68 13.17 -18.78
C VAL A 110 -12.83 12.32 -18.23
N ASP A 111 -12.99 11.10 -18.76
CA ASP A 111 -14.00 10.14 -18.30
C ASP A 111 -13.59 9.48 -16.98
N LEU A 112 -12.29 9.21 -16.81
CA LEU A 112 -11.71 8.59 -15.63
C LEU A 112 -10.41 9.32 -15.25
N LEU A 113 -10.22 9.61 -13.97
CA LEU A 113 -9.01 10.18 -13.41
C LEU A 113 -8.31 9.16 -12.50
N MET A 114 -7.10 8.72 -12.90
CA MET A 114 -6.23 7.88 -12.10
C MET A 114 -5.23 8.73 -11.30
N LEU A 115 -5.17 8.53 -9.99
CA LEU A 115 -4.32 9.28 -9.07
C LEU A 115 -3.32 8.35 -8.40
N VAL A 116 -2.03 8.48 -8.74
CA VAL A 116 -0.97 7.64 -8.17
C VAL A 116 -0.37 8.34 -6.95
N GLY A 117 -0.67 7.83 -5.76
CA GLY A 117 -0.33 8.52 -4.52
C GLY A 117 -0.80 7.83 -3.23
N GLY A 118 -0.74 8.58 -2.13
CA GLY A 118 -1.34 8.23 -0.83
C GLY A 118 -2.58 9.07 -0.54
N ASP A 119 -3.14 8.96 0.68
CA ASP A 119 -4.36 9.67 1.09
C ASP A 119 -4.29 11.19 0.83
N GLY A 120 -3.15 11.83 1.14
CA GLY A 120 -2.94 13.26 0.85
C GLY A 120 -3.05 13.63 -0.63
N THR A 121 -2.73 12.72 -1.55
CA THR A 121 -2.90 12.94 -3.00
C THR A 121 -4.37 12.93 -3.40
N LEU A 122 -5.16 12.00 -2.84
CA LEU A 122 -6.61 12.00 -3.05
C LEU A 122 -7.28 13.23 -2.42
N ARG A 123 -6.79 13.67 -1.25
CA ARG A 123 -7.23 14.90 -0.59
C ARG A 123 -7.03 16.13 -1.49
N ASP A 124 -5.81 16.30 -2.00
CA ASP A 124 -5.48 17.40 -2.91
C ASP A 124 -6.32 17.35 -4.20
N ALA A 125 -6.51 16.15 -4.77
CA ALA A 125 -7.32 15.98 -5.96
C ALA A 125 -8.80 16.29 -5.71
N ALA A 126 -9.38 15.79 -4.62
CA ALA A 126 -10.78 16.03 -4.26
C ALA A 126 -11.05 17.53 -4.06
N ALA A 127 -10.11 18.26 -3.44
CA ALA A 127 -10.21 19.71 -3.30
C ALA A 127 -10.16 20.44 -4.67
N SER A 128 -9.50 19.86 -5.67
CA SER A 128 -9.28 20.47 -6.98
C SER A 128 -10.36 20.14 -8.02
N LEU A 129 -11.03 19.00 -7.87
CA LEU A 129 -12.15 18.60 -8.74
C LEU A 129 -13.36 19.54 -8.59
N GLY A 130 -13.51 20.25 -7.47
CA GLY A 130 -14.56 21.25 -7.29
C GLY A 130 -15.97 20.68 -7.56
N ALA A 131 -16.69 21.26 -8.52
CA ALA A 131 -18.02 20.81 -8.94
C ALA A 131 -18.00 19.74 -10.04
N HIS A 132 -16.83 19.36 -10.56
CA HIS A 132 -16.71 18.35 -11.61
C HIS A 132 -16.98 16.96 -11.02
N SER A 133 -17.94 16.24 -11.61
CA SER A 133 -18.26 14.86 -11.24
C SER A 133 -17.51 13.88 -12.14
N ILE A 134 -16.22 13.66 -11.84
CA ILE A 134 -15.33 12.79 -12.61
C ILE A 134 -15.10 11.49 -11.84
N ALA A 135 -15.22 10.35 -12.53
CA ALA A 135 -14.86 9.07 -11.96
C ALA A 135 -13.38 9.09 -11.59
N THR A 136 -13.06 8.77 -10.35
CA THR A 136 -11.70 8.84 -9.82
C THR A 136 -11.27 7.47 -9.30
N LEU A 137 -10.00 7.12 -9.50
CA LEU A 137 -9.44 5.85 -9.06
C LEU A 137 -8.03 6.06 -8.50
N GLY A 138 -7.84 5.75 -7.22
CA GLY A 138 -6.53 5.81 -6.60
C GLY A 138 -5.67 4.61 -6.99
N VAL A 139 -4.48 4.87 -7.54
CA VAL A 139 -3.39 3.89 -7.66
C VAL A 139 -2.50 4.03 -6.41
N PRO A 140 -2.37 2.96 -5.63
CA PRO A 140 -1.96 3.12 -4.24
C PRO A 140 -0.45 3.05 -4.04
N SER A 141 0.19 4.12 -3.54
CA SER A 141 1.66 4.23 -3.44
C SER A 141 2.26 4.35 -2.03
N GLY A 142 1.45 4.56 -0.99
CA GLY A 142 1.93 4.90 0.36
C GLY A 142 1.82 3.79 1.42
N VAL A 143 2.26 4.13 2.63
CA VAL A 143 2.16 3.31 3.86
C VAL A 143 0.80 3.47 4.56
N LYS A 144 0.14 4.63 4.40
CA LYS A 144 -1.16 4.98 4.98
C LYS A 144 -2.14 5.20 3.84
N MET A 145 -2.98 4.20 3.59
CA MET A 145 -4.14 4.35 2.72
C MET A 145 -5.33 3.94 3.56
N HIS A 146 -6.10 4.91 3.98
CA HIS A 146 -7.35 4.75 4.70
C HIS A 146 -8.55 4.99 3.79
N SER A 147 -8.37 5.80 2.76
CA SER A 147 -9.39 6.13 1.77
C SER A 147 -9.88 4.88 1.03
N SER A 148 -11.20 4.78 0.85
CA SER A 148 -11.85 3.66 0.13
C SER A 148 -11.90 3.85 -1.39
N ALA A 149 -11.24 4.91 -1.88
CA ALA A 149 -11.10 5.27 -3.28
C ALA A 149 -9.84 4.68 -3.94
N PHE A 150 -8.95 4.05 -3.17
CA PHE A 150 -7.81 3.32 -3.72
C PHE A 150 -8.22 1.95 -4.25
N ALA A 151 -7.59 1.51 -5.34
CA ALA A 151 -7.57 0.10 -5.70
C ALA A 151 -6.74 -0.71 -4.70
N THR A 152 -6.94 -2.03 -4.70
CA THR A 152 -6.15 -2.94 -3.87
C THR A 152 -4.68 -2.97 -4.30
N SER A 153 -4.38 -3.04 -5.59
CA SER A 153 -3.01 -2.97 -6.14
C SER A 153 -2.97 -2.08 -7.40
N PRO A 154 -1.78 -1.73 -7.91
CA PRO A 154 -1.65 -1.09 -9.22
C PRO A 154 -2.34 -1.86 -10.35
N GLU A 155 -2.22 -3.20 -10.36
CA GLU A 155 -2.85 -4.07 -11.35
C GLU A 155 -4.38 -4.10 -11.19
N ALA A 156 -4.88 -4.09 -9.96
CA ALA A 156 -6.31 -3.99 -9.72
C ALA A 156 -6.85 -2.63 -10.19
N ALA A 157 -6.08 -1.54 -10.03
CA ALA A 157 -6.47 -0.24 -10.56
C ALA A 157 -6.57 -0.28 -12.09
N ALA A 158 -5.60 -0.91 -12.76
CA ALA A 158 -5.62 -1.10 -14.20
C ALA A 158 -6.83 -1.92 -14.66
N ASP A 159 -7.12 -3.05 -14.00
CA ASP A 159 -8.25 -3.91 -14.33
C ASP A 159 -9.60 -3.19 -14.13
N VAL A 160 -9.72 -2.34 -13.09
CA VAL A 160 -10.90 -1.50 -12.86
C VAL A 160 -11.02 -0.42 -13.95
N ALA A 161 -9.92 0.27 -14.26
CA ALA A 161 -9.89 1.30 -15.29
C ALA A 161 -10.28 0.73 -16.66
N ALA A 162 -9.72 -0.42 -17.04
CA ALA A 162 -10.03 -1.10 -18.30
C ALA A 162 -11.53 -1.42 -18.42
N ARG A 163 -12.13 -1.96 -17.36
CA ARG A 163 -13.56 -2.31 -17.33
C ARG A 163 -14.45 -1.06 -17.40
N TYR A 164 -14.10 -0.02 -16.63
CA TYR A 164 -14.88 1.21 -16.60
C TYR A 164 -14.81 1.95 -17.94
N LEU A 165 -13.62 2.10 -18.52
CA LEU A 165 -13.44 2.77 -19.82
C LEU A 165 -14.10 2.01 -20.98
N ALA A 166 -14.24 0.68 -20.87
CA ALA A 166 -14.95 -0.12 -21.86
C ALA A 166 -16.47 0.10 -21.82
N ASP A 167 -17.07 0.14 -20.62
CA ASP A 167 -18.51 0.33 -20.42
C ASP A 167 -18.82 0.98 -19.06
N PRO A 168 -18.85 2.33 -18.98
CA PRO A 168 -19.16 3.05 -17.75
C PRO A 168 -20.56 2.79 -17.20
N ASP A 169 -21.53 2.57 -18.08
CA ASP A 169 -22.94 2.38 -17.70
C ASP A 169 -23.14 1.01 -17.04
N LEU A 170 -22.41 -0.02 -17.50
CA LEU A 170 -22.41 -1.33 -16.88
C LEU A 170 -21.74 -1.35 -15.50
N ILE A 171 -20.62 -0.63 -15.36
CA ILE A 171 -19.85 -0.63 -14.10
C ILE A 171 -20.48 0.28 -13.05
N GLY A 172 -21.03 1.42 -13.48
CA GLY A 172 -21.59 2.43 -12.58
C GLY A 172 -20.55 3.08 -11.65
N LEU A 173 -21.02 4.00 -10.83
CA LEU A 173 -20.21 4.72 -9.84
C LEU A 173 -20.76 4.53 -8.44
N ARG A 174 -19.87 4.56 -7.46
CA ARG A 174 -20.22 4.63 -6.04
C ARG A 174 -19.45 5.77 -5.38
N THR A 175 -20.03 6.31 -4.31
CA THR A 175 -19.33 7.25 -3.45
C THR A 175 -18.28 6.52 -2.61
N ALA A 176 -17.06 7.03 -2.58
CA ALA A 176 -15.98 6.57 -1.72
C ALA A 176 -15.46 7.71 -0.84
N GLU A 177 -15.15 7.36 0.40
CA GLU A 177 -14.60 8.30 1.38
C GLU A 177 -13.11 8.54 1.13
N VAL A 178 -12.74 9.82 1.08
CA VAL A 178 -11.35 10.29 1.14
C VAL A 178 -11.06 10.68 2.59
N VAL A 179 -10.19 9.91 3.20
CA VAL A 179 -9.88 9.99 4.62
C VAL A 179 -8.39 10.22 4.75
N ASP A 180 -7.99 11.17 5.58
CA ASP A 180 -6.59 11.47 5.83
C ASP A 180 -6.35 11.68 7.33
N CYS A 181 -5.10 11.52 7.76
CA CYS A 181 -4.72 11.70 9.16
C CYS A 181 -4.19 13.12 9.37
N ALA A 182 -5.00 13.99 9.97
CA ALA A 182 -4.57 15.28 10.49
C ALA A 182 -4.35 15.17 12.01
N ASP A 183 -3.21 15.66 12.52
CA ASP A 183 -2.88 15.67 13.96
C ASP A 183 -3.00 14.31 14.68
N GLY A 184 -2.69 13.22 13.97
CA GLY A 184 -2.76 11.85 14.52
C GLY A 184 -4.16 11.26 14.61
N ALA A 185 -5.20 11.98 14.16
CA ALA A 185 -6.57 11.49 14.07
C ALA A 185 -7.01 11.32 12.61
N THR A 186 -7.64 10.19 12.31
CA THR A 186 -8.24 9.89 11.01
C THR A 186 -9.52 10.70 10.83
N GLN A 187 -9.57 11.58 9.83
CA GLN A 187 -10.72 12.46 9.55
C GLN A 187 -11.24 12.27 8.12
N LEU A 188 -12.56 12.29 7.94
CA LEU A 188 -13.21 12.33 6.63
C LEU A 188 -13.00 13.73 6.03
N PHE A 189 -12.35 13.79 4.87
CA PHE A 189 -12.03 15.05 4.21
C PHE A 189 -13.02 15.37 3.08
N ALA A 190 -13.31 14.38 2.24
CA ALA A 190 -14.18 14.53 1.09
C ALA A 190 -14.74 13.18 0.65
N THR A 191 -15.56 13.20 -0.39
CA THR A 191 -15.96 11.99 -1.10
C THR A 191 -15.66 12.12 -2.59
N LEU A 192 -15.37 10.99 -3.23
CA LEU A 192 -15.10 10.88 -4.67
C LEU A 192 -16.06 9.86 -5.28
N GLN A 193 -16.43 10.06 -6.55
CA GLN A 193 -17.10 9.03 -7.33
C GLN A 193 -16.06 8.05 -7.86
N VAL A 194 -16.22 6.77 -7.60
CA VAL A 194 -15.28 5.73 -8.01
C VAL A 194 -16.02 4.59 -8.73
N PRO A 195 -15.40 3.91 -9.71
CA PRO A 195 -16.02 2.77 -10.39
C PRO A 195 -16.50 1.69 -9.40
N ALA A 196 -17.74 1.22 -9.52
CA ALA A 196 -18.34 0.28 -8.58
C ALA A 196 -17.95 -1.18 -8.88
N VAL A 197 -16.66 -1.49 -8.81
CA VAL A 197 -16.14 -2.86 -9.02
C VAL A 197 -15.88 -3.55 -7.68
N GLU A 198 -16.67 -4.58 -7.38
CA GLU A 198 -16.51 -5.39 -6.17
C GLU A 198 -15.12 -6.06 -6.08
N GLY A 199 -14.57 -6.12 -4.86
CA GLY A 199 -13.31 -6.81 -4.54
C GLY A 199 -12.02 -6.19 -5.10
N SER A 200 -12.12 -5.15 -5.92
CA SER A 200 -10.96 -4.50 -6.58
C SER A 200 -10.55 -3.18 -5.92
N LEU A 201 -11.51 -2.54 -5.24
CA LEU A 201 -11.27 -1.35 -4.43
C LEU A 201 -11.01 -1.69 -2.96
N GLN A 202 -10.24 -0.82 -2.32
CA GLN A 202 -9.84 -0.96 -0.93
C GLN A 202 -11.07 -0.83 -0.02
N ALA A 203 -11.35 -1.89 0.75
CA ALA A 203 -12.30 -1.79 1.84
C ALA A 203 -11.74 -0.86 2.93
N ALA A 204 -12.58 0.04 3.45
CA ALA A 204 -12.26 0.80 4.65
C ALA A 204 -11.80 -0.18 5.75
N LYS A 205 -10.81 0.21 6.55
CA LYS A 205 -10.29 -0.64 7.63
C LYS A 205 -11.46 -1.04 8.51
N SER A 206 -11.92 -2.28 8.37
CA SER A 206 -13.00 -2.79 9.19
C SER A 206 -12.48 -2.78 10.61
N VAL A 207 -13.06 -1.94 11.47
CA VAL A 207 -12.99 -2.13 12.90
C VAL A 207 -13.78 -3.41 13.12
N ALA A 208 -13.11 -4.56 13.01
CA ALA A 208 -13.73 -5.85 13.26
C ALA A 208 -14.44 -5.70 14.60
N ARG A 209 -15.78 -5.77 14.57
CA ARG A 209 -16.62 -5.72 15.76
C ARG A 209 -15.98 -6.69 16.73
N ARG A 210 -15.50 -6.19 17.89
CA ARG A 210 -14.74 -6.96 18.88
C ARG A 210 -15.50 -8.24 19.22
N ARG A 211 -15.29 -9.32 18.45
CA ARG A 211 -15.39 -10.67 18.99
C ARG A 211 -14.18 -10.81 19.90
N ASP A 212 -14.38 -11.47 21.01
CA ASP A 212 -13.47 -11.57 22.14
C ASP A 212 -12.23 -12.46 21.84
N ASP A 213 -11.66 -12.31 20.64
CA ASP A 213 -10.45 -13.02 20.19
C ASP A 213 -9.19 -12.48 20.92
N THR A 214 -9.35 -11.48 21.80
CA THR A 214 -8.23 -10.83 22.51
C THR A 214 -7.51 -11.83 23.41
N ALA A 215 -8.25 -12.67 24.15
CA ALA A 215 -7.66 -13.68 25.02
C ALA A 215 -6.90 -14.76 24.21
N GLU A 216 -7.47 -15.20 23.08
CA GLU A 216 -6.82 -16.16 22.17
C GLU A 216 -5.52 -15.60 21.59
N LEU A 217 -5.54 -14.32 21.17
CA LEU A 217 -4.37 -13.64 20.63
C LEU A 217 -3.29 -13.39 21.69
N VAL A 218 -3.66 -13.04 22.92
CA VAL A 218 -2.71 -12.91 24.03
C VAL A 218 -2.05 -14.26 24.31
N GLY A 219 -2.84 -15.34 24.37
CA GLY A 219 -2.31 -16.70 24.55
C GLY A 219 -1.37 -17.13 23.42
N LEU A 220 -1.70 -16.81 22.17
CA LEU A 220 -0.84 -17.04 21.01
C LEU A 220 0.47 -16.23 21.10
N ALA A 221 0.38 -14.95 21.45
CA ALA A 221 1.54 -14.08 21.58
C ALA A 221 2.50 -14.55 22.68
N SER A 222 1.97 -15.00 23.83
CA SER A 222 2.78 -15.61 24.90
C SER A 222 3.44 -16.91 24.47
N ASP A 223 2.77 -17.75 23.67
CA ASP A 223 3.32 -19.00 23.15
C ASP A 223 4.50 -18.72 22.21
N ILE A 224 4.36 -17.72 21.33
CA ILE A 224 5.42 -17.28 20.42
C ILE A 224 6.61 -16.70 21.19
N ALA A 225 6.36 -15.78 22.12
CA ALA A 225 7.40 -15.20 22.97
C ALA A 225 8.12 -16.27 23.80
N GLY A 226 7.38 -17.28 24.27
CA GLY A 226 7.91 -18.45 24.96
C GLY A 226 8.81 -19.33 24.09
N GLY A 227 8.46 -19.49 22.81
CA GLY A 227 9.18 -20.29 21.82
C GLY A 227 10.34 -19.58 21.13
N MET A 228 10.64 -18.33 21.47
CA MET A 228 11.79 -17.61 20.89
C MET A 228 13.12 -18.24 21.33
N GLU A 229 13.93 -18.60 20.35
CA GLU A 229 15.24 -19.22 20.51
C GLU A 229 16.29 -18.19 20.96
N ARG A 230 17.23 -18.63 21.81
CA ARG A 230 18.33 -17.77 22.25
C ARG A 230 19.29 -17.48 21.11
N GLY A 231 19.79 -16.25 21.06
CA GLY A 231 20.74 -15.77 20.04
C GLY A 231 20.16 -15.64 18.62
N ARG A 232 18.85 -15.85 18.43
CA ARG A 232 18.18 -15.68 17.13
C ARG A 232 17.62 -14.27 17.00
N LEU A 233 17.74 -13.67 15.81
CA LEU A 233 17.15 -12.37 15.49
C LEU A 233 15.67 -12.51 15.18
N TYR A 234 14.83 -11.71 15.85
CA TYR A 234 13.41 -11.62 15.55
C TYR A 234 13.07 -10.22 15.07
N LEU A 235 12.54 -10.12 13.86
CA LEU A 235 11.98 -8.89 13.31
C LEU A 235 10.49 -8.89 13.58
N LEU A 236 10.01 -7.95 14.38
CA LEU A 236 8.62 -7.77 14.72
C LEU A 236 8.01 -6.73 13.79
N GLY A 237 7.14 -7.17 12.89
CA GLY A 237 6.45 -6.26 11.98
C GLY A 237 5.42 -5.36 12.67
N PRO A 238 4.85 -4.40 11.93
CA PRO A 238 3.94 -3.41 12.50
C PRO A 238 2.58 -4.00 12.88
N GLY A 239 1.89 -3.29 13.76
CA GLY A 239 0.49 -3.48 14.07
C GLY A 239 0.22 -4.14 15.42
N THR A 240 -1.00 -3.91 15.91
CA THR A 240 -1.42 -4.26 17.27
C THR A 240 -1.37 -5.75 17.59
N THR A 241 -1.51 -6.63 16.58
CA THR A 241 -1.41 -8.08 16.78
C THR A 241 0.03 -8.50 17.11
N VAL A 242 1.02 -7.93 16.44
CA VAL A 242 2.44 -8.17 16.74
C VAL A 242 2.84 -7.49 18.04
N GLY A 243 2.26 -6.31 18.35
CA GLY A 243 2.46 -5.64 19.63
C GLY A 243 2.09 -6.47 20.86
N LEU A 244 1.20 -7.48 20.73
CA LEU A 244 0.93 -8.43 21.81
C LEU A 244 2.14 -9.33 22.11
N VAL A 245 2.97 -9.65 21.10
CA VAL A 245 4.22 -10.41 21.28
C VAL A 245 5.23 -9.55 22.04
N SER A 246 5.39 -8.28 21.66
CA SER A 246 6.21 -7.32 22.41
C SER A 246 5.75 -7.18 23.87
N ALA A 247 4.43 -7.09 24.09
CA ALA A 247 3.87 -7.05 25.43
C ALA A 247 4.17 -8.32 26.25
N ALA A 248 4.09 -9.50 25.63
CA ALA A 248 4.45 -10.77 26.27
C ALA A 248 5.96 -10.89 26.59
N LEU A 249 6.82 -10.20 25.84
CA LEU A 249 8.25 -10.07 26.10
C LEU A 249 8.58 -9.01 27.14
N GLY A 250 7.64 -8.12 27.47
CA GLY A 250 7.86 -6.98 28.36
C GLY A 250 8.68 -5.85 27.74
N ILE A 251 8.64 -5.69 26.41
CA ILE A 251 9.39 -4.68 25.67
C ILE A 251 8.47 -3.63 25.02
N ALA A 252 9.05 -2.50 24.63
CA ALA A 252 8.35 -1.47 23.86
C ALA A 252 7.97 -1.97 22.44
N HIS A 253 6.97 -1.34 21.83
CA HIS A 253 6.49 -1.68 20.49
C HIS A 253 6.20 -0.44 19.64
N THR A 254 6.70 -0.45 18.41
CA THR A 254 6.37 0.53 17.39
C THR A 254 5.21 0.04 16.52
N THR A 255 4.06 0.70 16.60
CA THR A 255 2.84 0.24 15.90
C THR A 255 2.93 0.31 14.38
N LEU A 256 3.73 1.24 13.84
CA LEU A 256 3.89 1.43 12.38
C LEU A 256 5.28 1.01 11.88
N GLY A 257 6.15 0.56 12.79
CA GLY A 257 7.54 0.26 12.52
C GLY A 257 7.84 -1.24 12.51
N VAL A 258 9.09 -1.55 12.19
CA VAL A 258 9.66 -2.89 12.38
C VAL A 258 10.68 -2.80 13.50
N ASP A 259 10.46 -3.60 14.55
CA ASP A 259 11.34 -3.66 15.72
C ASP A 259 12.23 -4.92 15.64
N ALA A 260 13.46 -4.86 16.13
CA ALA A 260 14.40 -5.98 16.17
C ALA A 260 14.65 -6.46 17.60
N VAL A 261 14.58 -7.77 17.81
CA VAL A 261 14.69 -8.40 19.14
C VAL A 261 15.67 -9.56 19.11
N VAL A 262 16.55 -9.63 20.11
CA VAL A 262 17.43 -10.78 20.38
C VAL A 262 17.38 -11.07 21.88
N ASP A 263 17.31 -12.35 22.27
CA ASP A 263 17.29 -12.76 23.67
C ASP A 263 16.24 -12.01 24.52
N ARG A 264 15.06 -11.76 23.92
CA ARG A 264 13.93 -11.03 24.51
C ARG A 264 14.19 -9.56 24.81
N ALA A 265 15.32 -9.01 24.35
CA ALA A 265 15.64 -7.59 24.46
C ALA A 265 15.49 -6.90 23.10
N LEU A 266 14.96 -5.68 23.13
CA LEU A 266 14.88 -4.81 21.96
C LEU A 266 16.29 -4.31 21.61
N ILE A 267 16.76 -4.60 20.40
CA ILE A 267 18.07 -4.16 19.89
C ILE A 267 17.95 -3.06 18.82
N GLY A 268 16.73 -2.82 18.31
CA GLY A 268 16.42 -1.74 17.40
C GLY A 268 14.92 -1.50 17.32
N ALA A 269 14.49 -0.25 17.16
CA ALA A 269 13.09 0.14 17.13
C ALA A 269 12.81 1.02 15.90
N ASP A 270 11.64 0.85 15.29
CA ASP A 270 11.20 1.59 14.09
C ASP A 270 12.25 1.64 12.96
N LEU A 271 12.82 0.48 12.66
CA LEU A 271 13.97 0.34 11.76
C LEU A 271 13.56 0.51 10.29
N GLY A 272 14.39 1.22 9.53
CA GLY A 272 14.32 1.29 8.07
C GLY A 272 15.02 0.12 7.37
N GLU A 273 14.88 0.05 6.05
CA GLU A 273 15.46 -1.02 5.21
C GLU A 273 16.96 -1.26 5.47
N SER A 274 17.78 -0.20 5.46
CA SER A 274 19.23 -0.34 5.61
C SER A 274 19.62 -0.93 6.97
N GLU A 275 18.99 -0.48 8.05
CA GLU A 275 19.25 -0.98 9.41
C GLU A 275 18.83 -2.45 9.55
N LEU A 276 17.70 -2.82 8.95
CA LEU A 276 17.25 -4.23 8.91
C LEU A 276 18.26 -5.10 8.16
N ILE A 277 18.76 -4.64 7.02
CA ILE A 277 19.76 -5.38 6.23
C ILE A 277 21.07 -5.55 7.01
N ASP A 278 21.54 -4.52 7.70
CA ASP A 278 22.78 -4.59 8.46
C ASP A 278 22.65 -5.60 9.62
N LEU A 279 21.53 -5.57 10.35
CA LEU A 279 21.24 -6.58 11.39
C LEU A 279 21.17 -8.01 10.81
N LEU A 280 20.55 -8.18 9.64
CA LEU A 280 20.44 -9.49 8.98
C LEU A 280 21.78 -10.00 8.45
N ARG A 281 22.74 -9.12 8.13
CA ARG A 281 24.11 -9.53 7.75
C ARG A 281 24.92 -10.03 8.94
N GLU A 282 24.72 -9.42 10.09
CA GLU A 282 25.43 -9.78 11.33
C GLU A 282 24.91 -11.09 11.95
N GLN A 283 23.65 -11.42 11.69
CA GLN A 283 22.96 -12.55 12.32
C GLN A 283 22.78 -13.73 11.36
N ARG A 284 23.16 -14.94 11.80
CA ARG A 284 23.07 -16.15 10.96
C ARG A 284 21.65 -16.70 10.83
N HIS A 285 20.79 -16.43 11.81
CA HIS A 285 19.43 -16.95 11.87
C HIS A 285 18.47 -15.84 12.29
N SER A 286 17.43 -15.66 11.49
CA SER A 286 16.38 -14.67 11.74
C SER A 286 14.99 -15.27 11.61
N THR A 287 14.00 -14.62 12.22
CA THR A 287 12.57 -14.88 12.02
C THR A 287 11.85 -13.56 11.88
N LEU A 288 10.99 -13.44 10.88
CA LEU A 288 10.10 -12.31 10.70
C LEU A 288 8.70 -12.67 11.22
N ILE A 289 8.16 -11.88 12.14
CA ILE A 289 6.82 -12.05 12.70
C ILE A 289 5.90 -10.97 12.15
N LEU A 290 4.83 -11.38 11.46
CA LEU A 290 3.90 -10.48 10.78
C LEU A 290 2.46 -10.64 11.26
N GLY A 291 1.74 -9.53 11.28
CA GLY A 291 0.29 -9.52 11.34
C GLY A 291 -0.36 -9.52 9.97
N VAL A 292 -1.65 -9.86 9.90
CA VAL A 292 -2.48 -9.63 8.71
C VAL A 292 -3.28 -8.33 8.85
N VAL A 293 -3.26 -7.50 7.79
CA VAL A 293 -4.09 -6.29 7.70
C VAL A 293 -5.55 -6.71 7.50
N GLY A 294 -6.39 -6.44 8.52
CA GLY A 294 -7.79 -6.88 8.55
C GLY A 294 -8.64 -6.27 7.42
N GLY A 295 -9.58 -7.06 6.90
CA GLY A 295 -10.51 -6.67 5.82
C GLY A 295 -9.91 -6.68 4.42
N GLN A 296 -8.59 -6.57 4.28
CA GLN A 296 -7.90 -6.48 2.98
C GLN A 296 -7.00 -7.69 2.69
N GLY A 297 -6.50 -8.36 3.74
CA GLY A 297 -5.66 -9.56 3.61
C GLY A 297 -4.19 -9.28 3.33
N TYR A 298 -3.73 -8.01 3.34
CA TYR A 298 -2.32 -7.71 3.12
C TYR A 298 -1.43 -8.27 4.23
N LEU A 299 -0.39 -8.97 3.80
CA LEU A 299 0.72 -9.46 4.61
C LEU A 299 1.94 -8.54 4.47
N LEU A 300 2.25 -8.10 3.25
CA LEU A 300 3.42 -7.30 2.90
C LEU A 300 3.05 -6.20 1.89
N GLY A 301 3.81 -5.10 1.90
CA GLY A 301 3.65 -3.99 0.96
C GLY A 301 2.74 -2.85 1.43
N ARG A 302 1.97 -3.10 2.49
CA ARG A 302 1.01 -2.16 3.08
C ARG A 302 1.30 -1.95 4.56
N GLY A 303 1.73 -0.75 4.91
CA GLY A 303 2.08 -0.40 6.28
C GLY A 303 3.40 -0.99 6.78
N ASN A 304 4.14 -1.76 5.96
CA ASN A 304 5.42 -2.40 6.29
C ASN A 304 6.43 -2.33 5.13
N GLN A 305 6.54 -1.17 4.50
CA GLN A 305 7.37 -0.98 3.30
C GLN A 305 8.88 -1.10 3.56
N GLN A 306 9.31 -1.11 4.83
CA GLN A 306 10.69 -1.43 5.25
C GLN A 306 11.07 -2.89 4.93
N LEU A 307 10.08 -3.79 4.81
CA LEU A 307 10.28 -5.20 4.48
C LEU A 307 10.39 -5.38 2.96
N THR A 308 11.49 -4.88 2.41
CA THR A 308 11.75 -4.91 0.96
C THR A 308 12.10 -6.32 0.49
N PRO A 309 12.11 -6.57 -0.83
CA PRO A 309 12.64 -7.81 -1.42
C PRO A 309 13.97 -8.26 -0.83
N ALA A 310 14.90 -7.33 -0.61
CA ALA A 310 16.22 -7.63 -0.06
C ALA A 310 16.13 -8.13 1.39
N VAL A 311 15.29 -7.50 2.22
CA VAL A 311 15.07 -7.90 3.62
C VAL A 311 14.40 -9.28 3.67
N LEU A 312 13.39 -9.51 2.84
CA LEU A 312 12.68 -10.80 2.79
C LEU A 312 13.56 -11.94 2.28
N ALA A 313 14.41 -11.67 1.29
CA ALA A 313 15.40 -12.63 0.80
C ALA A 313 16.43 -12.98 1.88
N ALA A 314 16.90 -11.99 2.64
CA ALA A 314 17.85 -12.19 3.73
C ALA A 314 17.23 -12.96 4.91
N VAL A 315 15.95 -12.73 5.24
CA VAL A 315 15.23 -13.51 6.26
C VAL A 315 15.00 -14.95 5.81
N GLY A 316 14.65 -15.15 4.54
CA GLY A 316 14.22 -16.43 3.99
C GLY A 316 12.74 -16.71 4.23
N HIS A 317 12.05 -17.18 3.19
CA HIS A 317 10.59 -17.42 3.19
C HIS A 317 10.12 -18.40 4.29
N ASP A 318 10.90 -19.44 4.59
CA ASP A 318 10.59 -20.42 5.64
C ASP A 318 10.63 -19.84 7.05
N ASN A 319 11.21 -18.65 7.22
CA ASN A 319 11.39 -17.99 8.52
C ASN A 319 10.34 -16.88 8.76
N VAL A 320 9.20 -16.94 8.08
CA VAL A 320 8.10 -15.99 8.25
C VAL A 320 6.96 -16.61 9.06
N VAL A 321 6.70 -16.04 10.23
CA VAL A 321 5.60 -16.42 11.12
C VAL A 321 4.48 -15.39 10.99
N VAL A 322 3.28 -15.85 10.63
CA VAL A 322 2.12 -14.97 10.40
C VAL A 322 1.04 -15.17 11.45
N LEU A 323 0.57 -14.08 12.06
CA LEU A 323 -0.39 -14.06 13.15
C LEU A 323 -1.63 -13.24 12.77
N ALA A 324 -2.81 -13.74 13.09
CA ALA A 324 -4.05 -12.97 12.88
C ALA A 324 -5.16 -13.42 13.82
N ALA A 325 -6.05 -12.51 14.21
CA ALA A 325 -7.30 -12.89 14.87
C ALA A 325 -8.13 -13.79 13.93
N ARG A 326 -8.81 -14.79 14.47
CA ARG A 326 -9.76 -15.62 13.70
C ARG A 326 -10.78 -14.75 12.97
N GLY A 327 -11.33 -13.74 13.67
CA GLY A 327 -12.26 -12.78 13.09
C GLY A 327 -11.69 -12.01 11.89
N LYS A 328 -10.39 -11.66 11.89
CA LYS A 328 -9.76 -10.96 10.76
C LYS A 328 -9.64 -11.86 9.52
N ILE A 329 -9.39 -13.14 9.72
CA ILE A 329 -9.28 -14.10 8.61
C ILE A 329 -10.65 -14.45 8.05
N ALA A 330 -11.66 -14.61 8.92
CA ALA A 330 -13.02 -14.96 8.52
C ALA A 330 -13.70 -13.89 7.64
N THR A 331 -13.25 -12.64 7.70
CA THR A 331 -13.81 -11.53 6.90
C THR A 331 -13.09 -11.30 5.57
N LEU A 332 -12.05 -12.07 5.25
CA LEU A 332 -11.32 -11.91 3.99
C LEU A 332 -12.15 -12.41 2.81
N ALA A 333 -12.35 -11.53 1.82
CA ALA A 333 -13.05 -11.83 0.59
C ALA A 333 -12.27 -11.27 -0.61
N PRO A 334 -11.65 -12.12 -1.46
CA PRO A 334 -11.50 -13.57 -1.28
C PRO A 334 -10.61 -13.93 -0.07
N PRO A 335 -10.67 -15.17 0.44
CA PRO A 335 -9.88 -15.62 1.59
C PRO A 335 -8.42 -15.90 1.21
N VAL A 336 -7.69 -14.84 0.86
CA VAL A 336 -6.30 -14.88 0.42
C VAL A 336 -5.46 -13.87 1.20
N LEU A 337 -4.17 -14.15 1.30
CA LEU A 337 -3.17 -13.18 1.75
C LEU A 337 -2.62 -12.43 0.56
N ARG A 338 -2.42 -11.12 0.68
CA ARG A 338 -1.94 -10.26 -0.40
C ARG A 338 -0.53 -9.76 -0.11
N VAL A 339 0.29 -9.71 -1.15
CA VAL A 339 1.66 -9.16 -1.10
C VAL A 339 1.79 -8.11 -2.20
N ASP A 340 2.38 -6.97 -1.89
CA ASP A 340 2.72 -5.92 -2.87
C ASP A 340 4.05 -5.25 -2.49
N VAL A 341 5.16 -5.96 -2.66
CA VAL A 341 6.50 -5.45 -2.31
C VAL A 341 7.17 -4.70 -3.47
N GLY A 342 6.47 -4.54 -4.60
CA GLY A 342 6.91 -3.69 -5.71
C GLY A 342 7.83 -4.37 -6.71
N ASP A 343 8.10 -5.67 -6.54
CA ASP A 343 8.94 -6.47 -7.44
C ASP A 343 8.31 -7.86 -7.60
N SER A 344 7.72 -8.11 -8.77
CA SER A 344 7.08 -9.38 -9.08
C SER A 344 8.02 -10.59 -9.01
N SER A 345 9.32 -10.40 -9.25
CA SER A 345 10.31 -11.49 -9.17
C SER A 345 10.60 -11.88 -7.72
N ALA A 346 10.56 -10.91 -6.81
CA ALA A 346 10.71 -11.11 -5.37
C ALA A 346 9.45 -11.65 -4.69
N GLU A 347 8.29 -11.49 -5.34
CA GLU A 347 7.01 -12.01 -4.85
C GLU A 347 6.80 -13.49 -5.18
N GLN A 348 7.38 -13.99 -6.28
CA GLN A 348 7.24 -15.40 -6.67
C GLN A 348 7.66 -16.39 -5.56
N PRO A 349 8.80 -16.20 -4.86
CA PRO A 349 9.18 -17.07 -3.74
C PRO A 349 8.21 -17.03 -2.55
N LEU A 350 7.42 -15.96 -2.42
CA LEU A 350 6.40 -15.80 -1.37
C LEU A 350 5.04 -16.36 -1.80
N SER A 351 4.88 -16.69 -3.08
CA SER A 351 3.64 -17.27 -3.60
C SER A 351 3.44 -18.70 -3.11
N GLY A 352 2.17 -19.13 -3.02
CA GLY A 352 1.82 -20.47 -2.53
C GLY A 352 0.91 -20.39 -1.31
N TYR A 353 1.15 -21.24 -0.32
CA TYR A 353 0.31 -21.36 0.86
C TYR A 353 1.08 -21.04 2.12
N GLN A 354 0.55 -20.12 2.91
CA GLN A 354 1.16 -19.67 4.15
C GLN A 354 0.31 -20.11 5.34
N ARG A 355 0.99 -20.64 6.35
CA ARG A 355 0.38 -20.94 7.64
C ARG A 355 0.19 -19.63 8.42
N VAL A 356 -1.04 -19.42 8.89
CA VAL A 356 -1.43 -18.30 9.74
C VAL A 356 -1.86 -18.84 11.10
N HIS A 357 -1.16 -18.44 12.15
CA HIS A 357 -1.51 -18.79 13.52
C HIS A 357 -2.65 -17.89 14.00
N VAL A 358 -3.72 -18.52 14.47
CA VAL A 358 -4.96 -17.81 14.85
C VAL A 358 -5.32 -17.95 16.32
N ALA A 359 -4.76 -18.95 17.00
CA ALA A 359 -4.78 -19.11 18.45
C ALA A 359 -3.64 -20.04 18.86
N ARG A 360 -3.37 -20.18 20.16
CA ARG A 360 -2.37 -21.12 20.68
C ARG A 360 -2.66 -22.55 20.18
N GLY A 361 -1.67 -23.19 19.54
CA GLY A 361 -1.81 -24.52 18.95
C GLY A 361 -2.75 -24.64 17.73
N HIS A 362 -3.33 -23.53 17.25
CA HIS A 362 -4.25 -23.52 16.12
C HIS A 362 -3.76 -22.62 14.99
N SER A 363 -3.77 -23.16 13.77
CA SER A 363 -3.44 -22.42 12.56
C SER A 363 -4.44 -22.72 11.45
N THR A 364 -4.49 -21.83 10.48
CA THR A 364 -5.15 -22.03 9.19
C THR A 364 -4.12 -21.83 8.07
N VAL A 365 -4.46 -22.25 6.86
CA VAL A 365 -3.60 -22.10 5.68
C VAL A 365 -4.34 -21.23 4.68
N LEU A 366 -3.68 -20.16 4.23
CA LEU A 366 -4.22 -19.25 3.23
C LEU A 366 -3.27 -19.18 2.04
N ARG A 367 -3.83 -19.00 0.85
CA ARG A 367 -3.05 -18.78 -0.37
C ARG A 367 -2.53 -17.33 -0.39
N ILE A 368 -1.27 -17.15 -0.74
CA ILE A 368 -0.68 -15.85 -1.05
C ILE A 368 -0.95 -15.51 -2.53
N VAL A 369 -1.36 -14.27 -2.77
CA VAL A 369 -1.53 -13.67 -4.10
C VAL A 369 -0.81 -12.33 -4.16
N SER A 370 -0.25 -12.03 -5.33
CA SER A 370 0.23 -10.70 -5.72
C SER A 370 -0.89 -9.93 -6.40
#